data_AF-A0A535S1X2-F1
#
_entry.id   AF-A0A535S1X2-F1
#
_cell.length_a   1.000
_cell.length_b   1.000
_cell.length_c   1.000
_cell.angle_alpha   90.00
_cell.angle_beta   90.00
_cell.angle_gamma   90.00
#
_symmetry.space_group_name_H-M   'P 1'
#
loop_
_entity.id
_entity.type
_entity.pdbx_description
1 polymer ?
#
loop_
_entity_poly.entity_id
_entity_poly.type
_entity_poly.pdbx_seq_one_letter_code
_entity_poly.pdbx_strand_id
1 'polypeptide(L)'
;MASAAPSSQAKVRSRIPGSNDEQLTAALHPWRRQLILQQVLSWTVRGAIAGLMLACLVLLIARLLPWATAPYWAASAMIACLLGAFGAALWFRPSLARTTRLVDALLSLHDRLSTAWEMRNESTPLFGLQRRDALKQLGKHSPGTAIPLRLQRSSLPTVGIVVAILALLLLLPNPMTSVLQEQAAFQARIAKQIAAIDHVRSVALRQTNTPATERAQVDQILRELQAKLQNAKNEAQAQQAIAEAQSRLNQLRDPQATNKVQAQQAASSSLQSSANANLSALGQALARNDNKGLATALKNLADQVSKMTPAQRAQLAQQLEKAAGQAQQNPNLSASLHQLARSVADSSPGEISDASSAVQNAAAQDATTQAQSNSIDQASQSLQQSANALAAATDGTKSLGQGQGQRQGQGQQQGQGQGQQQGQGQGQGQGQQQGQKSNGGQGNGG
;
A
#
# COMPACT_ATOMS: atom_id res chain seq x y z
N MET A 1 88.81 -58.96 40.36
CA MET A 1 88.49 -57.58 39.96
C MET A 1 87.11 -57.56 39.32
N ALA A 2 86.33 -56.55 39.71
CA ALA A 2 85.20 -55.97 38.99
C ALA A 2 83.86 -56.77 38.88
N SER A 3 82.87 -56.17 39.54
CA SER A 3 81.47 -56.03 39.13
C SER A 3 80.54 -57.24 39.27
N ALA A 4 79.93 -57.32 40.46
CA ALA A 4 78.68 -58.03 40.68
C ALA A 4 77.56 -56.98 40.88
N ALA A 5 76.56 -56.98 40.01
CA ALA A 5 75.35 -56.16 40.13
C ALA A 5 74.13 -56.99 39.68
N PRO A 6 72.93 -56.72 40.24
CA PRO A 6 72.10 -57.79 40.77
C PRO A 6 71.00 -58.32 39.84
N SER A 7 70.55 -59.51 40.23
CA SER A 7 69.51 -60.36 39.65
C SER A 7 68.15 -59.67 39.45
N SER A 8 67.65 -59.82 38.22
CA SER A 8 66.28 -59.57 37.76
C SER A 8 65.23 -60.29 38.63
N GLN A 9 64.40 -59.53 39.36
CA GLN A 9 63.12 -60.03 39.86
C GLN A 9 62.02 -59.64 38.88
N ALA A 10 61.33 -60.67 38.38
CA ALA A 10 60.16 -60.57 37.54
C ALA A 10 59.06 -59.76 38.24
N LYS A 11 58.87 -58.51 37.81
CA LYS A 11 57.72 -57.69 38.20
C LYS A 11 56.50 -58.19 37.42
N VAL A 12 55.74 -59.08 38.04
CA VAL A 12 54.40 -59.46 37.59
C VAL A 12 53.57 -58.17 37.48
N ARG A 13 53.40 -57.67 36.25
CA ARG A 13 52.43 -56.62 35.92
C ARG A 13 51.03 -57.22 36.05
N SER A 14 50.44 -57.13 37.23
CA SER A 14 49.00 -57.25 37.37
C SER A 14 48.36 -56.04 36.68
N ARG A 15 47.78 -56.25 35.48
CA ARG A 15 46.83 -55.31 34.88
C ARG A 15 45.63 -55.20 35.81
N ILE A 16 45.50 -54.09 36.53
CA ILE A 16 44.24 -53.72 37.17
C ILE A 16 43.46 -52.90 36.11
N PRO A 17 42.28 -53.36 35.66
CA PRO A 17 41.42 -52.55 34.79
C PRO A 17 40.98 -51.31 35.56
N GLY A 18 40.77 -50.19 34.86
CA GLY A 18 40.61 -48.80 35.38
C GLY A 18 40.01 -48.67 36.78
N SER A 19 40.51 -47.68 37.54
CA SER A 19 40.13 -47.44 38.93
C SER A 19 38.60 -47.53 39.11
N ASN A 20 38.15 -48.17 40.20
CA ASN A 20 36.71 -48.42 40.44
C ASN A 20 35.84 -47.13 40.40
N ASP A 21 36.46 -45.95 40.48
CA ASP A 21 35.84 -44.63 40.32
C ASP A 21 35.44 -44.32 38.86
N GLU A 22 36.29 -44.63 37.88
CA GLU A 22 35.97 -44.49 36.46
C GLU A 22 34.81 -45.41 36.04
N GLN A 23 34.73 -46.60 36.65
CA GLN A 23 33.63 -47.55 36.41
C GLN A 23 32.31 -47.06 37.00
N LEU A 24 32.33 -46.43 38.19
CA LEU A 24 31.14 -45.87 38.82
C LEU A 24 30.60 -44.66 38.05
N THR A 25 31.49 -43.77 37.62
CA THR A 25 31.10 -42.62 36.78
C THR A 25 30.54 -43.08 35.43
N ALA A 26 31.18 -44.03 34.74
CA ALA A 26 30.71 -44.57 33.47
C ALA A 26 29.33 -45.25 33.60
N ALA A 27 29.10 -46.02 34.67
CA ALA A 27 27.83 -46.70 34.92
C ALA A 27 26.68 -45.72 35.19
N LEU A 28 26.95 -44.53 35.74
CA LEU A 28 25.94 -43.52 36.06
C LEU A 28 25.55 -42.60 34.90
N HIS A 29 26.40 -42.49 33.86
CA HIS A 29 26.11 -41.67 32.67
C HIS A 29 24.77 -42.00 31.98
N PRO A 30 24.42 -43.27 31.69
CA PRO A 30 23.14 -43.57 31.03
C PRO A 30 21.92 -43.22 31.91
N TRP A 31 22.03 -43.39 33.23
CA TRP A 31 20.98 -42.99 34.19
C TRP A 31 20.80 -41.48 34.24
N ARG A 32 21.91 -40.74 34.31
CA ARG A 32 21.90 -39.27 34.26
C ARG A 32 21.27 -38.76 32.96
N ARG A 33 21.62 -39.37 31.82
CA ARG A 33 21.07 -39.01 30.51
C ARG A 33 19.54 -39.18 30.48
N GLN A 34 19.01 -40.25 31.05
CA GLN A 34 17.57 -40.48 31.07
C GLN A 34 16.81 -39.53 32.01
N LEU A 35 17.36 -39.22 33.18
CA LEU A 35 16.79 -38.20 34.06
C LEU A 35 16.79 -36.81 33.39
N ILE A 36 17.86 -36.45 32.68
CA ILE A 36 17.91 -35.22 31.89
C ILE A 36 16.85 -35.24 30.78
N LEU A 37 16.69 -36.35 30.05
CA LEU A 37 15.68 -36.47 28.99
C LEU A 37 14.25 -36.33 29.55
N GLN A 38 13.94 -36.96 30.68
CA GLN A 38 12.64 -36.83 31.33
C GLN A 38 12.39 -35.39 31.82
N GLN A 39 13.41 -34.75 32.41
CA GLN A 39 13.33 -33.38 32.86
C GLN A 39 13.11 -32.42 31.67
N VAL A 40 13.90 -32.55 30.60
CA VAL A 40 13.72 -31.79 29.36
C VAL A 40 12.30 -31.96 28.83
N LEU A 41 11.81 -33.19 28.73
CA LEU A 41 10.45 -33.46 28.25
C LEU A 41 9.37 -32.77 29.11
N SER A 42 9.48 -32.85 30.43
CA SER A 42 8.51 -32.23 31.35
C SER A 42 8.53 -30.69 31.30
N TRP A 43 9.72 -30.09 31.22
CA TRP A 43 9.89 -28.64 31.13
C TRP A 43 9.45 -28.13 29.77
N THR A 44 9.78 -28.82 28.67
CA THR A 44 9.32 -28.47 27.32
C THR A 44 7.79 -28.50 27.22
N VAL A 45 7.11 -29.49 27.81
CA VAL A 45 5.63 -29.52 27.84
C VAL A 45 5.06 -28.33 28.61
N ARG A 46 5.63 -27.98 29.77
CA ARG A 46 5.19 -26.79 30.54
C ARG A 46 5.46 -25.49 29.80
N GLY A 47 6.61 -25.38 29.14
CA GLY A 47 6.98 -24.26 28.29
C GLY A 47 6.05 -24.10 27.09
N ALA A 48 5.66 -25.22 26.46
CA ALA A 48 4.69 -25.24 25.38
C ALA A 48 3.31 -24.75 25.84
N ILE A 49 2.83 -25.22 27.00
CA ILE A 49 1.55 -24.76 27.58
C ILE A 49 1.62 -23.26 27.89
N ALA A 50 2.68 -22.80 28.55
CA ALA A 50 2.86 -21.38 28.87
C ALA A 50 2.92 -20.52 27.60
N GLY A 51 3.66 -20.96 26.58
CA GLY A 51 3.76 -20.28 25.29
C GLY A 51 2.43 -20.24 24.54
N LEU A 52 1.66 -21.34 24.54
CA LEU A 52 0.33 -21.39 23.94
C LEU A 52 -0.67 -20.49 24.66
N MET A 53 -0.64 -20.43 25.99
CA MET A 53 -1.47 -19.52 26.79
C MET A 53 -1.14 -18.05 26.49
N LEU A 54 0.16 -17.72 26.41
CA LEU A 54 0.63 -16.39 26.05
C LEU A 54 0.23 -16.02 24.60
N ALA A 55 0.34 -16.95 23.67
CA ALA A 55 -0.12 -16.78 22.28
C ALA A 55 -1.63 -16.53 22.21
N CYS A 56 -2.44 -17.30 22.97
CA CYS A 56 -3.88 -17.07 23.07
C CYS A 56 -4.20 -15.67 23.62
N LEU A 57 -3.48 -15.21 24.65
CA LEU A 57 -3.65 -13.88 25.22
C LEU A 57 -3.36 -12.77 24.19
N VAL A 58 -2.25 -12.88 23.44
CA VAL A 58 -1.89 -11.93 22.37
C VAL A 58 -2.97 -11.88 21.29
N LEU A 59 -3.46 -13.04 20.84
CA LEU A 59 -4.53 -13.11 19.83
C LEU A 59 -5.87 -12.56 20.34
N LEU A 60 -6.17 -12.72 21.63
CA LEU A 60 -7.37 -12.18 22.25
C LEU A 60 -7.30 -10.64 22.31
N ILE A 61 -6.14 -10.07 22.65
CA ILE A 61 -5.89 -8.62 22.59
C ILE A 61 -6.02 -8.10 21.15
N ALA A 62 -5.52 -8.85 20.16
CA ALA A 62 -5.61 -8.49 18.74
C ALA A 62 -7.02 -8.55 18.13
N ARG A 63 -8.01 -9.09 18.87
CA ARG A 63 -9.42 -8.96 18.52
C ARG A 63 -10.04 -7.66 19.01
N LEU A 64 -9.54 -7.11 20.12
CA LEU A 64 -10.02 -5.87 20.71
C LEU A 64 -9.34 -4.64 20.10
N LEU A 65 -8.10 -4.80 19.61
CA LEU A 65 -7.28 -3.75 19.02
C LEU A 65 -6.83 -4.17 17.61
N PRO A 66 -6.91 -3.29 16.60
CA PRO A 66 -6.43 -3.58 15.25
C PRO A 66 -4.90 -3.68 15.24
N TRP A 67 -4.39 -4.88 15.55
CA TRP A 67 -2.96 -5.15 15.65
C TRP A 67 -2.51 -6.15 14.57
N ALA A 68 -2.04 -5.61 13.44
CA ALA A 68 -1.67 -6.40 12.26
C ALA A 68 -0.51 -7.39 12.51
N THR A 69 0.40 -7.10 13.45
CA THR A 69 1.58 -7.94 13.73
C THR A 69 1.37 -8.94 14.88
N ALA A 70 0.16 -9.03 15.43
CA ALA A 70 -0.18 -9.95 16.51
C ALA A 70 0.17 -11.44 16.27
N PRO A 71 -0.03 -12.05 15.09
CA PRO A 71 0.34 -13.46 14.90
C PRO A 71 1.86 -13.69 14.97
N TYR A 72 2.67 -12.72 14.53
CA TYR A 72 4.14 -12.81 14.66
C TYR A 72 4.57 -12.72 16.12
N TRP A 73 3.93 -11.85 16.91
CA TRP A 73 4.16 -11.74 18.35
C TRP A 73 3.69 -12.98 19.12
N ALA A 74 2.57 -13.59 18.72
CA ALA A 74 2.10 -14.84 19.29
C ALA A 74 3.07 -16.00 19.00
N ALA A 75 3.62 -16.07 17.78
CA ALA A 75 4.64 -17.04 17.41
C ALA A 75 5.97 -16.82 18.17
N SER A 76 6.43 -15.58 18.28
CA SER A 76 7.67 -15.26 19.00
C SER A 76 7.54 -15.56 20.50
N ALA A 77 6.40 -15.24 21.11
CA ALA A 77 6.04 -15.61 22.48
C ALA A 77 6.12 -17.12 22.70
N MET A 78 5.53 -17.92 21.80
CA MET A 78 5.57 -19.38 21.87
C MET A 78 7.01 -19.91 21.80
N ILE A 79 7.80 -19.44 20.83
CA ILE A 79 9.20 -19.85 20.63
C ILE A 79 10.05 -19.45 21.85
N ALA A 80 9.88 -18.24 22.38
CA ALA A 80 10.61 -17.77 23.56
C ALA A 80 10.34 -18.63 24.80
N CYS A 81 9.08 -18.99 25.06
CA CYS A 81 8.72 -19.88 26.17
C CYS A 81 9.29 -21.30 25.98
N LEU A 82 9.31 -21.82 24.75
CA LEU A 82 9.92 -23.12 24.44
C LEU A 82 11.43 -23.11 24.67
N LEU A 83 12.13 -22.10 24.15
CA LEU A 83 13.57 -21.95 24.31
C LEU A 83 13.95 -21.69 25.77
N GLY A 84 13.18 -20.86 26.49
CA GLY A 84 13.38 -20.60 27.91
C GLY A 84 13.19 -21.85 28.76
N ALA A 85 12.15 -22.65 28.49
CA ALA A 85 11.93 -23.90 29.18
C ALA A 85 12.99 -24.96 28.87
N PHE A 86 13.45 -25.03 27.61
CA PHE A 86 14.56 -25.88 27.21
C PHE A 86 15.87 -25.46 27.91
N GLY A 87 16.20 -24.17 27.90
CA GLY A 87 17.35 -23.60 28.59
C GLY A 87 17.31 -23.87 30.10
N ALA A 88 16.16 -23.65 30.75
CA ALA A 88 15.96 -23.97 32.15
C ALA A 88 16.16 -25.47 32.44
N ALA A 89 15.66 -26.35 31.57
CA ALA A 89 15.88 -27.79 31.71
C ALA A 89 17.37 -28.18 31.61
N LEU A 90 18.14 -27.47 30.78
CA LEU A 90 19.59 -27.68 30.68
C LEU A 90 20.38 -27.00 31.81
N TRP A 91 19.87 -25.92 32.41
CA TRP A 91 20.49 -25.26 33.55
C TRP A 91 20.31 -26.07 34.84
N PHE A 92 19.10 -26.57 35.08
CA PHE A 92 18.77 -27.38 36.26
C PHE A 92 19.16 -28.87 36.13
N ARG A 93 20.19 -29.18 35.33
CA ARG A 93 20.67 -30.56 35.12
C ARG A 93 21.12 -31.18 36.46
N PRO A 94 20.71 -32.42 36.79
CA PRO A 94 21.17 -33.09 37.99
C PRO A 94 22.68 -33.34 37.94
N SER A 95 23.36 -33.01 39.04
CA SER A 95 24.75 -33.43 39.27
C SER A 95 24.83 -34.95 39.42
N LEU A 96 26.02 -35.52 39.25
CA LEU A 96 26.22 -36.97 39.45
C LEU A 96 25.88 -37.39 40.89
N ALA A 97 26.20 -36.57 41.89
CA ALA A 97 25.82 -36.80 43.28
C ALA A 97 24.29 -36.76 43.53
N ARG A 98 23.56 -35.87 42.84
CA ARG A 98 22.09 -35.88 42.90
C ARG A 98 21.51 -37.09 42.16
N THR A 99 22.14 -37.49 41.06
CA THR A 99 21.74 -38.67 40.28
C THR A 99 21.86 -39.94 41.09
N THR A 100 22.93 -40.12 41.86
CA THR A 100 23.10 -41.32 42.70
C THR A 100 22.01 -41.41 43.75
N ARG A 101 21.69 -40.32 44.46
CA ARG A 101 20.59 -40.28 45.44
C ARG A 101 19.22 -40.55 44.80
N LEU A 102 18.95 -39.97 43.64
CA LEU A 102 17.69 -40.20 42.92
C LEU A 102 17.56 -41.64 42.44
N VAL A 103 18.61 -42.21 41.85
CA VAL A 103 18.62 -43.60 41.37
C VAL A 103 18.55 -44.58 42.53
N ASP A 104 19.25 -44.30 43.63
CA ASP A 104 19.22 -45.13 44.83
C ASP A 104 17.81 -45.18 45.45
N ALA A 105 17.14 -44.03 45.56
CA ALA A 105 15.75 -43.95 46.00
C ALA A 105 14.77 -44.61 45.02
N LEU A 106 14.92 -44.37 43.71
CA LEU A 106 14.06 -44.95 42.66
C LEU A 106 14.12 -46.47 42.62
N LEU A 107 15.30 -47.05 42.84
CA LEU A 107 15.52 -48.49 42.81
C LEU A 107 15.49 -49.13 44.20
N SER A 108 15.28 -48.36 45.26
CA SER A 108 15.32 -48.82 46.66
C SER A 108 16.63 -49.56 47.00
N LEU A 109 17.78 -48.99 46.61
CA LEU A 109 19.09 -49.61 46.81
C LEU A 109 19.65 -49.47 48.24
N HIS A 110 18.92 -48.83 49.16
CA HIS A 110 19.27 -48.67 50.58
C HIS A 110 20.64 -47.99 50.78
N ASP A 111 20.85 -46.85 50.13
CA ASP A 111 22.05 -46.01 50.20
C ASP A 111 23.35 -46.67 49.71
N ARG A 112 23.26 -47.83 49.05
CA ARG A 112 24.43 -48.51 48.49
C ARG A 112 25.11 -47.67 47.42
N LEU A 113 24.33 -47.04 46.54
CA LEU A 113 24.86 -46.25 45.43
C LEU A 113 25.28 -44.84 45.88
N SER A 114 24.55 -44.25 46.82
CA SER A 114 24.87 -42.94 47.41
C SER A 114 26.19 -43.01 48.20
N THR A 115 26.34 -44.03 49.05
CA THR A 115 27.55 -44.24 49.88
C THR A 115 28.76 -44.65 49.04
N ALA A 116 28.59 -45.50 48.01
CA ALA A 116 29.66 -45.85 47.09
C ALA A 116 30.18 -44.63 46.30
N TRP A 117 29.31 -43.65 46.02
CA TRP A 117 29.70 -42.39 45.38
C TRP A 117 30.41 -41.42 46.33
N GLU A 118 29.99 -41.35 47.60
CA GLU A 118 30.62 -40.49 48.60
C GLU A 118 32.04 -40.96 48.95
N MET A 119 32.22 -42.27 49.11
CA MET A 119 33.50 -42.92 49.44
C MET A 119 34.35 -43.26 48.19
N ARG A 120 34.06 -42.66 47.03
CA ARG A 120 34.69 -43.04 45.75
C ARG A 120 36.21 -42.82 45.70
N ASN A 121 36.69 -41.83 46.45
CA ASN A 121 38.11 -41.46 46.52
C ASN A 121 38.89 -42.26 47.56
N GLU A 122 38.21 -43.04 48.42
CA GLU A 122 38.85 -43.80 49.46
C GLU A 122 39.50 -45.09 48.92
N SER A 123 40.72 -45.36 49.37
CA SER A 123 41.55 -46.47 48.89
C SER A 123 41.47 -47.73 49.76
N THR A 124 40.75 -47.68 50.89
CA THR A 124 40.58 -48.83 51.79
C THR A 124 39.90 -50.01 51.06
N PRO A 125 40.37 -51.25 51.24
CA PRO A 125 39.82 -52.43 50.57
C PRO A 125 38.30 -52.60 50.72
N LEU A 126 37.74 -52.22 51.88
CA LEU A 126 36.31 -52.25 52.16
C LEU A 126 35.50 -51.40 51.16
N PHE A 127 35.94 -50.17 50.86
CA PHE A 127 35.28 -49.30 49.89
C PHE A 127 35.42 -49.81 48.46
N GLY A 128 36.45 -50.61 48.17
CA GLY A 128 36.56 -51.35 46.91
C GLY A 128 35.46 -52.40 46.74
N LEU A 129 35.17 -53.17 47.80
CA LEU A 129 34.08 -54.16 47.81
C LEU A 129 32.71 -53.49 47.74
N GLN A 130 32.51 -52.39 48.48
CA GLN A 130 31.27 -51.62 48.47
C GLN A 130 30.93 -51.05 47.08
N ARG A 131 31.92 -50.50 46.36
CA ARG A 131 31.74 -50.02 44.97
C ARG A 131 31.33 -51.14 44.03
N ARG A 132 31.95 -52.32 44.15
CA ARG A 132 31.61 -53.50 43.33
C ARG A 132 30.21 -54.02 43.62
N ASP A 133 29.79 -54.05 44.88
CA ASP A 133 28.41 -54.41 45.25
C ASP A 133 27.40 -53.41 44.67
N ALA A 134 27.64 -52.10 44.82
CA ALA A 134 26.78 -51.07 44.25
C ALA A 134 26.66 -51.19 42.71
N LEU A 135 27.76 -51.43 42.00
CA LEU A 135 27.75 -51.64 40.55
C LEU A 135 27.02 -52.93 40.15
N LYS A 136 27.19 -54.01 40.92
CA LYS A 136 26.49 -55.29 40.68
C LYS A 136 24.98 -55.15 40.86
N GLN A 137 24.53 -54.41 41.88
CA GLN A 137 23.11 -54.14 42.11
C GLN A 137 22.54 -53.20 41.06
N LEU A 138 23.28 -52.14 40.70
CA LEU A 138 22.88 -51.21 39.63
C LEU A 138 22.74 -51.92 38.28
N GLY A 139 23.64 -52.86 37.97
CA GLY A 139 23.63 -53.63 36.73
C GLY A 139 22.44 -54.60 36.57
N LYS A 140 21.66 -54.85 37.63
CA LYS A 140 20.42 -55.66 37.55
C LYS A 140 19.25 -54.89 36.94
N HIS A 141 19.37 -53.56 36.86
CA HIS A 141 18.31 -52.69 36.37
C HIS A 141 18.76 -51.98 35.10
N SER A 142 17.84 -51.85 34.15
CA SER A 142 18.08 -51.03 32.96
C SER A 142 17.51 -49.61 33.18
N PRO A 143 18.24 -48.55 32.80
CA PRO A 143 17.74 -47.19 32.91
C PRO A 143 16.37 -47.01 32.23
N GLY A 144 16.22 -47.53 31.00
CA GLY A 144 15.03 -47.30 30.16
C GLY A 144 13.73 -47.89 30.70
N THR A 145 13.82 -48.96 31.47
CA THR A 145 12.65 -49.55 32.15
C THR A 145 12.36 -48.88 33.49
N ALA A 146 13.40 -48.45 34.21
CA ALA A 146 13.25 -47.84 35.52
C ALA A 146 12.77 -46.37 35.45
N ILE A 147 13.14 -45.65 34.39
CA ILE A 147 12.76 -44.26 34.15
C ILE A 147 12.07 -44.17 32.78
N PRO A 148 10.80 -44.56 32.67
CA PRO A 148 10.11 -44.53 31.39
C PRO A 148 9.85 -43.07 30.97
N LEU A 149 10.17 -42.75 29.71
CA LEU A 149 9.89 -41.44 29.10
C LEU A 149 8.39 -41.30 28.82
N ARG A 150 7.61 -40.97 29.86
CA ARG A 150 6.16 -40.78 29.75
C ARG A 150 5.81 -39.30 29.95
N LEU A 151 4.94 -38.79 29.08
CA LEU A 151 4.23 -37.54 29.35
C LEU A 151 3.33 -37.75 30.57
N GLN A 152 3.32 -36.77 31.48
CA GLN A 152 2.40 -36.77 32.61
C GLN A 152 0.97 -36.69 32.08
N ARG A 153 0.16 -37.74 32.31
CA ARG A 153 -1.22 -37.81 31.81
C ARG A 153 -2.08 -36.63 32.27
N SER A 154 -1.75 -36.04 33.42
CA SER A 154 -2.41 -34.86 33.97
C SER A 154 -2.29 -33.60 33.10
N SER A 155 -1.28 -33.50 32.21
CA SER A 155 -1.11 -32.32 31.35
C SER A 155 -1.82 -32.44 29.99
N LEU A 156 -2.23 -33.64 29.58
CA LEU A 156 -2.95 -33.85 28.30
C LEU A 156 -4.27 -33.05 28.19
N PRO A 157 -5.17 -33.01 29.20
CA PRO A 157 -6.41 -32.24 29.06
C PRO A 157 -6.14 -30.75 28.93
N THR A 158 -5.18 -30.20 29.69
CA THR A 158 -4.79 -28.79 29.59
C THR A 158 -4.25 -28.45 28.20
N VAL A 159 -3.37 -29.29 27.64
CA VAL A 159 -2.87 -29.10 26.26
C VAL A 159 -4.03 -29.13 25.27
N GLY A 160 -4.94 -30.10 25.40
CA GLY A 160 -6.11 -30.23 24.52
C GLY A 160 -7.02 -28.99 24.57
N ILE A 161 -7.32 -28.48 25.76
CA ILE A 161 -8.14 -27.27 25.95
C ILE A 161 -7.46 -26.05 25.32
N VAL A 162 -6.17 -25.84 25.59
CA VAL A 162 -5.45 -24.67 25.07
C VAL A 162 -5.31 -24.74 23.54
N VAL A 163 -5.06 -25.92 22.97
CA VAL A 163 -5.04 -26.13 21.52
C VAL A 163 -6.42 -25.89 20.91
N ALA A 164 -7.50 -26.34 21.55
CA ALA A 164 -8.86 -26.09 21.09
C ALA A 164 -9.21 -24.59 21.12
N ILE A 165 -8.82 -23.87 22.18
CA ILE A 165 -8.99 -22.40 22.27
C ILE A 165 -8.20 -21.70 21.18
N LEU A 166 -6.95 -22.10 20.94
CA LEU A 166 -6.12 -21.54 19.86
C LEU A 166 -6.74 -21.79 18.48
N ALA A 167 -7.21 -23.02 18.23
CA ALA A 167 -7.89 -23.36 16.99
C ALA A 167 -9.15 -22.50 16.80
N LEU A 168 -9.96 -22.32 17.86
CA LEU A 168 -11.14 -21.46 17.82
C LEU A 168 -10.76 -19.99 17.53
N LEU A 169 -9.68 -19.49 18.13
CA LEU A 169 -9.17 -18.13 17.90
C LEU A 169 -8.69 -17.89 16.46
N LEU A 170 -8.11 -18.92 15.84
CA LEU A 170 -7.63 -18.88 14.46
C LEU A 170 -8.74 -19.09 13.42
N LEU A 171 -9.72 -19.94 13.71
CA LEU A 171 -10.83 -20.25 12.79
C LEU A 171 -11.94 -19.20 12.83
N LEU A 172 -12.20 -18.54 13.97
CA LEU A 172 -13.19 -17.48 14.01
C LEU A 172 -12.68 -16.24 13.24
N PRO A 173 -13.46 -15.72 12.28
CA PRO A 173 -13.10 -14.50 11.56
C PRO A 173 -12.86 -13.36 12.56
N ASN A 174 -11.71 -12.70 12.46
CA ASN A 174 -11.42 -11.52 13.27
C ASN A 174 -12.13 -10.30 12.63
N PRO A 175 -13.10 -9.64 13.29
CA PRO A 175 -13.76 -8.46 12.71
C PRO A 175 -12.80 -7.29 12.47
N MET A 176 -11.61 -7.29 13.10
CA MET A 176 -10.60 -6.24 12.87
C MET A 176 -9.78 -6.45 11.59
N THR A 177 -9.80 -7.64 10.96
CA THR A 177 -9.09 -7.84 9.69
C THR A 177 -9.78 -7.16 8.52
N SER A 178 -11.12 -7.05 8.53
CA SER A 178 -11.83 -6.26 7.50
C SER A 178 -11.51 -4.78 7.61
N VAL A 179 -11.45 -4.22 8.83
CA VAL A 179 -11.10 -2.82 9.06
C VAL A 179 -9.67 -2.50 8.59
N LEU A 180 -8.71 -3.39 8.86
CA LEU A 180 -7.34 -3.25 8.36
C LEU A 180 -7.27 -3.35 6.82
N GLN A 181 -8.07 -4.23 6.22
CA GLN A 181 -8.13 -4.37 4.77
C GLN A 181 -8.78 -3.17 4.09
N GLU A 182 -9.82 -2.60 4.69
CA GLU A 182 -10.44 -1.34 4.23
C GLU A 182 -9.46 -0.17 4.33
N GLN A 183 -8.72 -0.05 5.44
CA GLN A 183 -7.68 0.98 5.57
C GLN A 183 -6.55 0.82 4.54
N ALA A 184 -6.09 -0.41 4.31
CA ALA A 184 -5.07 -0.69 3.30
C ALA A 184 -5.57 -0.41 1.88
N ALA A 185 -6.81 -0.78 1.57
CA ALA A 185 -7.45 -0.49 0.29
C ALA A 185 -7.62 1.02 0.08
N PHE A 186 -8.03 1.75 1.13
CA PHE A 186 -8.11 3.20 1.12
C PHE A 186 -6.75 3.85 0.85
N GLN A 187 -5.70 3.46 1.58
CA GLN A 187 -4.35 4.01 1.35
C GLN A 187 -3.82 3.69 -0.06
N ALA A 188 -4.07 2.49 -0.58
CA ALA A 188 -3.69 2.13 -1.95
C ALA A 188 -4.43 2.99 -3.00
N ARG A 189 -5.70 3.35 -2.76
CA ARG A 189 -6.47 4.24 -3.63
C ARG A 189 -5.94 5.67 -3.58
N ILE A 190 -5.66 6.19 -2.39
CA ILE A 190 -5.04 7.51 -2.19
C ILE A 190 -3.68 7.58 -2.90
N ALA A 191 -2.85 6.55 -2.79
CA ALA A 191 -1.57 6.49 -3.49
C ALA A 191 -1.72 6.58 -5.02
N LYS A 192 -2.70 5.89 -5.60
CA LYS A 192 -3.01 5.99 -7.04
C LYS A 192 -3.45 7.40 -7.43
N GLN A 193 -4.28 8.04 -6.61
CA GLN A 193 -4.74 9.42 -6.86
C GLN A 193 -3.59 10.42 -6.79
N ILE A 194 -2.70 10.29 -5.80
CA ILE A 194 -1.50 11.13 -5.69
C ILE A 194 -0.62 11.01 -6.94
N ALA A 195 -0.43 9.78 -7.46
CA ALA A 195 0.32 9.56 -8.69
C ALA A 195 -0.34 10.20 -9.92
N ALA A 196 -1.67 10.12 -10.03
CA ALA A 196 -2.42 10.79 -11.10
C ALA A 196 -2.30 12.32 -11.02
N ILE A 197 -2.37 12.89 -9.82
CA ILE A 197 -2.18 14.32 -9.57
C ILE A 197 -0.74 14.74 -9.91
N ASP A 198 0.25 13.93 -9.56
CA ASP A 198 1.66 14.21 -9.86
C ASP A 198 1.94 14.23 -11.37
N HIS A 199 1.30 13.33 -12.11
CA HIS A 199 1.37 13.33 -13.57
C HIS A 199 0.84 14.66 -14.14
N VAL A 200 -0.35 15.12 -13.71
CA VAL A 200 -0.90 16.39 -14.19
C VAL A 200 -0.03 17.58 -13.80
N ARG A 201 0.49 17.58 -12.58
CA ARG A 201 1.43 18.59 -12.11
C ARG A 201 2.66 18.69 -13.00
N SER A 202 3.23 17.55 -13.40
CA SER A 202 4.38 17.51 -14.32
C SER A 202 4.05 18.06 -15.71
N VAL A 203 2.84 17.80 -16.23
CA VAL A 203 2.36 18.32 -17.52
C VAL A 203 2.16 19.84 -17.45
N ALA A 204 1.53 20.34 -16.38
CA ALA A 204 1.31 21.77 -16.16
C ALA A 204 2.64 22.55 -16.07
N LEU A 205 3.65 21.99 -15.39
CA LEU A 205 4.97 22.63 -15.26
C LEU A 205 5.75 22.70 -16.59
N ARG A 206 5.55 21.72 -17.49
CA ARG A 206 6.24 21.67 -18.79
C ARG A 206 5.68 22.68 -19.81
N GLN A 207 4.52 23.27 -19.58
CA GLN A 207 3.94 24.26 -20.48
C GLN A 207 4.70 25.59 -20.37
N THR A 208 5.44 25.97 -21.41
CA THR A 208 6.24 27.21 -21.42
C THR A 208 5.44 28.48 -21.72
N ASN A 209 4.23 28.34 -22.26
CA ASN A 209 3.40 29.46 -22.76
C ASN A 209 2.59 30.17 -21.66
N THR A 210 2.60 29.62 -20.44
CA THR A 210 1.92 30.18 -19.26
C THR A 210 2.92 30.98 -18.41
N PRO A 211 2.54 32.07 -17.72
CA PRO A 211 3.47 32.83 -16.88
C PRO A 211 3.98 31.97 -15.73
N ALA A 212 5.23 32.19 -15.30
CA ALA A 212 5.83 31.39 -14.22
C ALA A 212 5.06 31.50 -12.90
N THR A 213 4.48 32.66 -12.63
CA THR A 213 3.67 32.94 -11.43
C THR A 213 2.36 32.15 -11.39
N GLU A 214 1.66 32.03 -12.51
CA GLU A 214 0.41 31.26 -12.60
C GLU A 214 0.68 29.75 -12.53
N ARG A 215 1.74 29.29 -13.20
CA ARG A 215 2.21 27.90 -13.08
C ARG A 215 2.55 27.53 -11.64
N ALA A 216 3.19 28.44 -10.91
CA ALA A 216 3.51 28.24 -9.50
C ALA A 216 2.25 28.16 -8.62
N GLN A 217 1.21 28.94 -8.91
CA GLN A 217 -0.06 28.89 -8.16
C GLN A 217 -0.80 27.56 -8.38
N VAL A 218 -0.87 27.07 -9.62
CA VAL A 218 -1.44 25.75 -9.92
C VAL A 218 -0.61 24.64 -9.25
N ASP A 219 0.72 24.69 -9.35
CA ASP A 219 1.64 23.74 -8.69
C ASP A 219 1.42 23.72 -7.17
N GLN A 220 1.27 24.89 -6.54
CA GLN A 220 1.04 25.00 -5.11
C GLN A 220 -0.29 24.36 -4.68
N ILE A 221 -1.37 24.60 -5.40
CA ILE A 221 -2.68 23.98 -5.10
C ILE A 221 -2.57 22.46 -5.21
N LEU A 222 -1.92 21.94 -6.26
CA LEU A 222 -1.77 20.50 -6.46
C LEU A 222 -0.87 19.86 -5.39
N ARG A 223 0.21 20.53 -4.95
CA ARG A 223 1.05 20.05 -3.83
C ARG A 223 0.31 20.03 -2.51
N GLU A 224 -0.46 21.07 -2.21
CA GLU A 224 -1.28 21.12 -0.99
C GLU A 224 -2.33 20.00 -1.01
N LEU A 225 -2.96 19.75 -2.16
CA LEU A 225 -3.86 18.62 -2.34
C LEU A 225 -3.16 17.28 -2.08
N GLN A 226 -1.98 17.05 -2.64
CA GLN A 226 -1.21 15.82 -2.40
C GLN A 226 -0.92 15.64 -0.90
N ALA A 227 -0.49 16.69 -0.20
CA ALA A 227 -0.24 16.64 1.24
C ALA A 227 -1.51 16.37 2.06
N LYS A 228 -2.65 16.99 1.69
CA LYS A 228 -3.95 16.75 2.33
C LYS A 228 -4.44 15.32 2.10
N LEU A 229 -4.25 14.78 0.89
CA LEU A 229 -4.60 13.40 0.56
C LEU A 229 -3.74 12.38 1.33
N GLN A 230 -2.43 12.62 1.47
CA GLN A 230 -1.55 11.76 2.27
C GLN A 230 -1.94 11.70 3.75
N ASN A 231 -2.47 12.80 4.29
CA ASN A 231 -2.89 12.90 5.69
C ASN A 231 -4.37 12.56 5.92
N ALA A 232 -5.13 12.27 4.85
CA ALA A 232 -6.56 11.97 4.96
C ALA A 232 -6.77 10.66 5.71
N LYS A 233 -7.64 10.67 6.72
CA LYS A 233 -7.95 9.49 7.54
C LYS A 233 -9.16 8.70 7.03
N ASN A 234 -9.97 9.32 6.17
CA ASN A 234 -11.18 8.73 5.62
C ASN A 234 -11.51 9.36 4.25
N GLU A 235 -12.48 8.74 3.56
CA GLU A 235 -12.90 9.17 2.23
C GLU A 235 -13.50 10.58 2.22
N ALA A 236 -14.24 10.96 3.27
CA ALA A 236 -14.82 12.31 3.38
C ALA A 236 -13.76 13.42 3.41
N GLN A 237 -12.67 13.24 4.17
CA GLN A 237 -11.55 14.18 4.21
C GLN A 237 -10.84 14.29 2.86
N ALA A 238 -10.66 13.15 2.17
CA ALA A 238 -10.04 13.13 0.85
C ALA A 238 -10.94 13.81 -0.21
N GLN A 239 -12.25 13.57 -0.19
CA GLN A 239 -13.22 14.25 -1.07
C GLN A 239 -13.25 15.76 -0.81
N GLN A 240 -13.25 16.17 0.46
CA GLN A 240 -13.20 17.58 0.84
C GLN A 240 -11.92 18.26 0.33
N ALA A 241 -10.76 17.61 0.46
CA ALA A 241 -9.50 18.13 -0.06
C ALA A 241 -9.54 18.32 -1.59
N ILE A 242 -10.10 17.34 -2.32
CA ILE A 242 -10.27 17.44 -3.78
C ILE A 242 -11.23 18.59 -4.14
N ALA A 243 -12.37 18.71 -3.46
CA ALA A 243 -13.35 19.77 -3.73
C ALA A 243 -12.77 21.18 -3.45
N GLU A 244 -11.99 21.33 -2.37
CA GLU A 244 -11.30 22.58 -2.05
C GLU A 244 -10.29 22.94 -3.14
N ALA A 245 -9.49 21.97 -3.59
CA ALA A 245 -8.53 22.17 -4.68
C ALA A 245 -9.22 22.52 -6.00
N GLN A 246 -10.32 21.85 -6.36
CA GLN A 246 -11.14 22.19 -7.53
C GLN A 246 -11.69 23.62 -7.43
N SER A 247 -12.18 24.04 -6.25
CA SER A 247 -12.65 25.41 -6.05
C SER A 247 -11.53 26.43 -6.24
N ARG A 248 -10.33 26.19 -5.71
CA ARG A 248 -9.19 27.10 -5.89
C ARG A 248 -8.69 27.15 -7.33
N LEU A 249 -8.68 26.01 -8.04
CA LEU A 249 -8.39 25.97 -9.47
C LEU A 249 -9.43 26.76 -10.29
N ASN A 250 -10.72 26.63 -9.96
CA ASN A 250 -11.77 27.40 -10.61
C ASN A 250 -11.67 28.91 -10.34
N GLN A 251 -11.17 29.33 -9.17
CA GLN A 251 -10.92 30.74 -8.87
C GLN A 251 -9.77 31.34 -9.71
N LEU A 252 -8.81 30.51 -10.12
CA LEU A 252 -7.73 30.92 -11.04
C LEU A 252 -8.19 30.97 -12.50
N ARG A 253 -9.36 30.41 -12.84
CA ARG A 253 -9.86 30.36 -14.20
C ARG A 253 -10.44 31.71 -14.59
N ASP A 254 -9.99 32.27 -15.72
CA ASP A 254 -10.64 33.43 -16.31
C ASP A 254 -12.05 33.01 -16.82
N PRO A 255 -13.15 33.57 -16.28
CA PRO A 255 -14.50 33.23 -16.70
C PRO A 255 -14.79 33.60 -18.16
N GLN A 256 -14.02 34.52 -18.75
CA GLN A 256 -14.14 34.91 -20.15
C GLN A 256 -13.19 34.15 -21.08
N ALA A 257 -12.34 33.24 -20.57
CA ALA A 257 -11.37 32.52 -21.40
C ALA A 257 -12.03 31.81 -22.59
N THR A 258 -13.11 31.07 -22.35
CA THR A 258 -13.84 30.37 -23.41
C THR A 258 -14.39 31.33 -24.47
N ASN A 259 -14.97 32.46 -24.04
CA ASN A 259 -15.52 33.47 -24.95
C ASN A 259 -14.40 34.12 -25.78
N LYS A 260 -13.26 34.46 -25.15
CA LYS A 260 -12.10 35.03 -25.83
C LYS A 260 -11.54 34.10 -26.91
N VAL A 261 -11.48 32.81 -26.62
CA VAL A 261 -10.98 31.77 -27.54
C VAL A 261 -11.93 31.58 -28.72
N GLN A 262 -13.24 31.57 -28.46
CA GLN A 262 -14.25 31.53 -29.52
C GLN A 262 -14.18 32.78 -30.40
N ALA A 263 -14.03 33.97 -29.80
CA ALA A 263 -13.88 35.23 -30.52
C ALA A 263 -12.62 35.25 -31.40
N GLN A 264 -11.49 34.79 -30.86
CA GLN A 264 -10.24 34.66 -31.60
C GLN A 264 -10.38 33.68 -32.76
N GLN A 265 -11.09 32.56 -32.56
CA GLN A 265 -11.33 31.57 -33.61
C GLN A 265 -12.28 32.11 -34.71
N ALA A 266 -13.27 32.91 -34.35
CA ALA A 266 -14.17 33.56 -35.29
C ALA A 266 -13.43 34.62 -36.11
N ALA A 267 -12.61 35.45 -35.45
CA ALA A 267 -11.75 36.43 -36.11
C ALA A 267 -10.72 35.78 -37.03
N SER A 268 -10.07 34.72 -36.57
CA SER A 268 -9.09 33.97 -37.36
C SER A 268 -9.72 33.35 -38.61
N SER A 269 -10.91 32.75 -38.49
CA SER A 269 -11.67 32.18 -39.61
C SER A 269 -12.12 33.25 -40.61
N SER A 270 -12.53 34.43 -40.12
CA SER A 270 -12.87 35.58 -40.97
C SER A 270 -11.68 36.08 -41.77
N LEU A 271 -10.49 36.14 -41.15
CA LEU A 271 -9.24 36.54 -41.80
C LEU A 271 -8.73 35.49 -42.80
N GLN A 272 -8.84 34.20 -42.46
CA GLN A 272 -8.47 33.08 -43.33
C GLN A 272 -9.27 33.05 -44.63
N SER A 273 -10.53 33.46 -44.57
CA SER A 273 -11.45 33.54 -45.72
C SER A 273 -11.18 34.74 -46.64
N SER A 274 -10.20 35.58 -46.30
CA SER A 274 -9.78 36.70 -47.14
C SER A 274 -9.11 36.22 -48.43
N ALA A 275 -9.40 36.89 -49.54
CA ALA A 275 -8.66 36.72 -50.80
C ALA A 275 -7.23 37.30 -50.74
N ASN A 276 -6.89 38.09 -49.71
CA ASN A 276 -5.54 38.62 -49.52
C ASN A 276 -4.67 37.62 -48.77
N ALA A 277 -3.53 37.25 -49.36
CA ALA A 277 -2.61 36.26 -48.79
C ALA A 277 -2.05 36.64 -47.42
N ASN A 278 -1.77 37.92 -47.17
CA ASN A 278 -1.24 38.40 -45.88
C ASN A 278 -2.31 38.37 -44.78
N LEU A 279 -3.57 38.72 -45.10
CA LEU A 279 -4.69 38.58 -44.16
C LEU A 279 -5.00 37.10 -43.88
N SER A 280 -4.94 36.23 -44.89
CA SER A 280 -5.10 34.80 -44.68
C SER A 280 -3.99 34.23 -43.79
N ALA A 281 -2.73 34.62 -44.04
CA ALA A 281 -1.60 34.25 -43.19
C ALA A 281 -1.75 34.77 -41.74
N LEU A 282 -2.25 36.00 -41.57
CA LEU A 282 -2.57 36.58 -40.26
C LEU A 282 -3.61 35.72 -39.52
N GLY A 283 -4.69 35.35 -40.20
CA GLY A 283 -5.72 34.48 -39.64
C GLY A 283 -5.20 33.08 -39.30
N GLN A 284 -4.30 32.50 -40.10
CA GLN A 284 -3.68 31.22 -39.79
C GLN A 284 -2.76 31.30 -38.56
N ALA A 285 -1.96 32.36 -38.46
CA ALA A 285 -1.08 32.59 -37.33
C ALA A 285 -1.89 32.81 -36.03
N LEU A 286 -2.98 33.59 -36.11
CA LEU A 286 -3.87 33.83 -34.99
C LEU A 286 -4.57 32.54 -34.53
N ALA A 287 -5.04 31.69 -35.45
CA ALA A 287 -5.65 30.40 -35.10
C ALA A 287 -4.67 29.43 -34.43
N ARG A 288 -3.39 29.48 -34.81
CA ARG A 288 -2.34 28.58 -34.29
C ARG A 288 -1.64 29.14 -33.05
N ASN A 289 -1.98 30.34 -32.60
CA ASN A 289 -1.21 31.08 -31.59
C ASN A 289 0.29 31.17 -31.96
N ASP A 290 0.58 31.33 -33.26
CA ASP A 290 1.95 31.43 -33.77
C ASP A 290 2.39 32.91 -33.77
N ASN A 291 2.97 33.34 -32.64
CA ASN A 291 3.42 34.74 -32.48
C ASN A 291 4.47 35.15 -33.52
N LYS A 292 5.32 34.22 -33.98
CA LYS A 292 6.33 34.52 -35.01
C LYS A 292 5.66 34.69 -36.37
N GLY A 293 4.80 33.76 -36.75
CA GLY A 293 4.01 33.85 -37.98
C GLY A 293 3.12 35.09 -38.00
N LEU A 294 2.55 35.47 -36.85
CA LEU A 294 1.72 36.66 -36.70
C LEU A 294 2.54 37.93 -36.95
N ALA A 295 3.73 38.04 -36.35
CA ALA A 295 4.63 39.17 -36.58
C ALA A 295 5.07 39.27 -38.05
N THR A 296 5.39 38.15 -38.70
CA THR A 296 5.72 38.12 -40.13
C THR A 296 4.55 38.53 -41.01
N ALA A 297 3.35 38.00 -40.75
CA ALA A 297 2.14 38.35 -41.51
C ALA A 297 1.80 39.84 -41.39
N LEU A 298 1.90 40.40 -40.18
CA LEU A 298 1.68 41.83 -39.93
C LEU A 298 2.72 42.71 -40.61
N LYS A 299 4.00 42.31 -40.60
CA LYS A 299 5.05 43.04 -41.29
C LYS A 299 4.85 43.04 -42.81
N ASN A 300 4.52 41.89 -43.39
CA ASN A 300 4.24 41.77 -44.82
C ASN A 300 2.98 42.57 -45.20
N LEU A 301 1.98 42.62 -44.32
CA LEU A 301 0.79 43.45 -44.49
C LEU A 301 1.17 44.94 -44.55
N ALA A 302 1.97 45.42 -43.61
CA ALA A 302 2.45 46.80 -43.59
C ALA A 302 3.24 47.17 -44.86
N ASP A 303 4.16 46.29 -45.27
CA ASP A 303 4.96 46.47 -46.49
C ASP A 303 4.07 46.46 -47.76
N GLN A 304 3.00 45.67 -47.79
CA GLN A 304 2.03 45.64 -48.89
C GLN A 304 1.17 46.91 -48.93
N VAL A 305 0.68 47.38 -47.79
CA VAL A 305 -0.21 48.56 -47.68
C VAL A 305 0.45 49.80 -48.25
N SER A 306 1.77 49.97 -48.08
CA SER A 306 2.54 51.08 -48.66
C SER A 306 2.52 51.14 -50.21
N LYS A 307 2.19 50.03 -50.88
CA LYS A 307 2.15 49.89 -52.35
C LYS A 307 0.73 49.81 -52.91
N MET A 308 -0.30 49.90 -52.06
CA MET A 308 -1.70 49.72 -52.44
C MET A 308 -2.40 51.05 -52.76
N THR A 309 -3.35 50.97 -53.67
CA THR A 309 -4.26 52.10 -53.96
C THR A 309 -5.22 52.35 -52.77
N PRO A 310 -5.79 53.56 -52.64
CA PRO A 310 -6.78 53.85 -51.59
C PRO A 310 -7.97 52.88 -51.59
N ALA A 311 -8.47 52.49 -52.77
CA ALA A 311 -9.56 51.53 -52.88
C ALA A 311 -9.20 50.13 -52.36
N GLN A 312 -7.98 49.65 -52.66
CA GLN A 312 -7.47 48.38 -52.16
C GLN A 312 -7.26 48.41 -50.64
N ARG A 313 -6.77 49.53 -50.09
CA ARG A 313 -6.62 49.74 -48.64
C ARG A 313 -7.96 49.73 -47.91
N ALA A 314 -8.98 50.40 -48.48
CA ALA A 314 -10.33 50.39 -47.93
C ALA A 314 -10.93 48.97 -47.90
N GLN A 315 -10.73 48.15 -48.94
CA GLN A 315 -11.16 46.75 -48.95
C GLN A 315 -10.45 45.92 -47.87
N LEU A 316 -9.15 46.14 -47.66
CA LEU A 316 -8.36 45.46 -46.63
C LEU A 316 -8.85 45.84 -45.23
N ALA A 317 -9.05 47.14 -44.99
CA ALA A 317 -9.58 47.68 -43.76
C ALA A 317 -10.98 47.11 -43.46
N GLN A 318 -11.86 47.00 -44.45
CA GLN A 318 -13.19 46.42 -44.26
C GLN A 318 -13.14 44.93 -43.84
N GLN A 319 -12.17 44.17 -44.33
CA GLN A 319 -11.99 42.76 -43.93
C GLN A 319 -11.43 42.62 -42.51
N LEU A 320 -10.51 43.51 -42.12
CA LEU A 320 -10.02 43.62 -40.75
C LEU A 320 -11.13 44.04 -39.79
N GLU A 321 -11.97 45.01 -40.19
CA GLU A 321 -13.13 45.47 -39.43
C GLU A 321 -14.15 44.35 -39.22
N LYS A 322 -14.40 43.54 -40.27
CA LYS A 322 -15.25 42.35 -40.16
C LYS A 322 -14.69 41.35 -39.15
N ALA A 323 -13.38 41.09 -39.19
CA ALA A 323 -12.73 40.20 -38.23
C ALA A 323 -12.76 40.77 -36.79
N ALA A 324 -12.58 42.09 -36.63
CA ALA A 324 -12.70 42.78 -35.36
C ALA A 324 -14.11 42.67 -34.77
N GLY A 325 -15.14 42.75 -35.63
CA GLY A 325 -16.53 42.50 -35.27
C GLY A 325 -16.80 41.05 -34.85
N GLN A 326 -16.14 40.07 -35.46
CA GLN A 326 -16.21 38.66 -35.00
C GLN A 326 -15.47 38.45 -33.67
N ALA A 327 -14.51 39.31 -33.33
CA ALA A 327 -13.74 39.27 -32.09
C ALA A 327 -14.44 39.98 -30.90
N GLN A 328 -15.70 40.41 -31.00
CA GLN A 328 -16.35 41.26 -29.98
C GLN A 328 -16.31 40.72 -28.55
N GLN A 329 -16.35 39.40 -28.37
CA GLN A 329 -16.24 38.75 -27.05
C GLN A 329 -14.81 38.74 -26.49
N ASN A 330 -13.84 39.27 -27.25
CA ASN A 330 -12.48 39.56 -26.84
C ASN A 330 -12.16 41.04 -27.08
N PRO A 331 -12.43 41.92 -26.09
CA PRO A 331 -12.30 43.36 -26.26
C PRO A 331 -10.91 43.81 -26.71
N ASN A 332 -9.85 43.17 -26.20
CA ASN A 332 -8.47 43.54 -26.52
C ASN A 332 -8.12 43.19 -27.97
N LEU A 333 -8.50 42.00 -28.43
CA LEU A 333 -8.28 41.58 -29.81
C LEU A 333 -9.14 42.39 -30.78
N SER A 334 -10.42 42.59 -30.46
CA SER A 334 -11.36 43.40 -31.25
C SER A 334 -10.85 44.84 -31.41
N ALA A 335 -10.46 45.50 -30.31
CA ALA A 335 -9.94 46.86 -30.35
C ALA A 335 -8.63 46.95 -31.16
N SER A 336 -7.73 45.98 -31.01
CA SER A 336 -6.47 45.95 -31.73
C SER A 336 -6.68 45.74 -33.24
N LEU A 337 -7.63 44.88 -33.63
CA LEU A 337 -8.00 44.67 -35.05
C LEU A 337 -8.71 45.90 -35.64
N HIS A 338 -9.57 46.57 -34.87
CA HIS A 338 -10.19 47.85 -35.27
C HIS A 338 -9.14 48.94 -35.48
N GLN A 339 -8.15 49.05 -34.58
CA GLN A 339 -7.06 49.99 -34.73
C GLN A 339 -6.23 49.69 -35.98
N LEU A 340 -5.91 48.40 -36.22
CA LEU A 340 -5.21 47.98 -37.43
C LEU A 340 -6.01 48.29 -38.69
N ALA A 341 -7.33 48.08 -38.69
CA ALA A 341 -8.20 48.42 -39.81
C ALA A 341 -8.13 49.92 -40.16
N ARG A 342 -8.17 50.80 -39.16
CA ARG A 342 -8.07 52.25 -39.34
C ARG A 342 -6.70 52.67 -39.86
N SER A 343 -5.61 52.21 -39.24
CA SER A 343 -4.26 52.55 -39.68
C SER A 343 -3.97 52.07 -41.11
N VAL A 344 -4.54 50.93 -41.53
CA VAL A 344 -4.46 50.45 -42.91
C VAL A 344 -5.26 51.34 -43.88
N ALA A 345 -6.43 51.83 -43.47
CA ALA A 345 -7.22 52.77 -44.26
C ALA A 345 -6.51 54.12 -44.44
N ASP A 346 -5.89 54.65 -43.39
CA ASP A 346 -5.26 55.98 -43.37
C ASP A 346 -3.84 55.99 -43.98
N SER A 347 -3.21 54.82 -44.17
CA SER A 347 -1.87 54.65 -44.75
C SER A 347 -0.70 55.19 -43.94
N SER A 348 -0.87 55.43 -42.64
CA SER A 348 0.19 55.93 -41.75
C SER A 348 1.14 54.78 -41.35
N PRO A 349 2.40 54.71 -41.85
CA PRO A 349 3.29 53.57 -41.59
C PRO A 349 3.64 53.39 -40.10
N GLY A 350 3.76 54.51 -39.37
CA GLY A 350 3.96 54.50 -37.92
C GLY A 350 2.79 53.89 -37.16
N GLU A 351 1.57 54.32 -37.49
CA GLU A 351 0.34 53.81 -36.85
C GLU A 351 0.08 52.34 -37.19
N ILE A 352 0.40 51.90 -38.41
CA ILE A 352 0.31 50.47 -38.78
C ILE A 352 1.27 49.64 -37.92
N SER A 353 2.48 50.14 -37.68
CA SER A 353 3.44 49.47 -36.79
C SER A 353 2.88 49.36 -35.38
N ASP A 354 2.38 50.46 -34.81
CA ASP A 354 1.83 50.48 -33.44
C ASP A 354 0.60 49.56 -33.31
N ALA A 355 -0.31 49.62 -34.28
CA ALA A 355 -1.48 48.75 -34.34
C ALA A 355 -1.09 47.27 -34.50
N SER A 356 -0.02 46.98 -35.26
CA SER A 356 0.50 45.62 -35.40
C SER A 356 1.06 45.09 -34.09
N SER A 357 1.76 45.92 -33.31
CA SER A 357 2.23 45.56 -31.97
C SER A 357 1.06 45.34 -31.01
N ALA A 358 -0.01 46.14 -31.10
CA ALA A 358 -1.23 45.93 -30.31
C ALA A 358 -1.88 44.55 -30.60
N VAL A 359 -2.01 44.18 -31.87
CA VAL A 359 -2.53 42.85 -32.26
C VAL A 359 -1.62 41.73 -31.77
N GLN A 360 -0.29 41.88 -31.86
CA GLN A 360 0.65 40.89 -31.33
C GLN A 360 0.53 40.71 -29.82
N ASN A 361 0.42 41.81 -29.07
CA ASN A 361 0.27 41.78 -27.62
C ASN A 361 -1.07 41.14 -27.21
N ALA A 362 -2.17 41.49 -27.88
CA ALA A 362 -3.48 40.88 -27.64
C ALA A 362 -3.45 39.36 -27.91
N ALA A 363 -2.94 38.95 -29.07
CA ALA A 363 -2.83 37.53 -29.42
C ALA A 363 -1.90 36.75 -28.48
N ALA A 364 -0.79 37.34 -28.03
CA ALA A 364 0.09 36.72 -27.04
C ALA A 364 -0.59 36.54 -25.69
N GLN A 365 -1.35 37.54 -25.24
CA GLN A 365 -2.12 37.46 -24.00
C GLN A 365 -3.25 36.42 -24.08
N ASP A 366 -3.90 36.29 -25.23
CA ASP A 366 -4.90 35.26 -25.48
C ASP A 366 -4.28 33.86 -25.49
N ALA A 367 -3.12 33.69 -26.14
CA ALA A 367 -2.38 32.43 -26.14
C ALA A 367 -2.01 31.99 -24.71
N THR A 368 -1.61 32.94 -23.86
CA THR A 368 -1.34 32.71 -22.44
C THR A 368 -2.60 32.33 -21.67
N THR A 369 -3.70 33.07 -21.87
CA THR A 369 -5.01 32.79 -21.23
C THR A 369 -5.51 31.40 -21.60
N GLN A 370 -5.39 31.03 -22.88
CA GLN A 370 -5.80 29.73 -23.39
C GLN A 370 -4.93 28.60 -22.86
N ALA A 371 -3.60 28.78 -22.79
CA ALA A 371 -2.70 27.80 -22.18
C ALA A 371 -3.05 27.57 -20.70
N GLN A 372 -3.31 28.65 -19.95
CA GLN A 372 -3.71 28.57 -18.56
C GLN A 372 -5.06 27.86 -18.37
N SER A 373 -6.08 28.20 -19.17
CA SER A 373 -7.38 27.51 -19.12
C SER A 373 -7.22 26.02 -19.40
N ASN A 374 -6.46 25.63 -20.42
CA ASN A 374 -6.22 24.22 -20.74
C ASN A 374 -5.52 23.47 -19.60
N SER A 375 -4.57 24.11 -18.91
CA SER A 375 -3.91 23.54 -17.74
C SER A 375 -4.89 23.31 -16.58
N ILE A 376 -5.72 24.32 -16.28
CA ILE A 376 -6.76 24.24 -15.25
C ILE A 376 -7.80 23.18 -15.61
N ASP A 377 -8.22 23.07 -16.86
CA ASP A 377 -9.22 22.10 -17.32
C ASP A 377 -8.68 20.66 -17.22
N GLN A 378 -7.42 20.43 -17.62
CA GLN A 378 -6.75 19.14 -17.44
C GLN A 378 -6.63 18.75 -15.96
N ALA A 379 -6.26 19.70 -15.10
CA ALA A 379 -6.22 19.49 -13.65
C ALA A 379 -7.62 19.18 -13.10
N SER A 380 -8.61 19.98 -13.45
CA SER A 380 -10.00 19.82 -13.00
C SER A 380 -10.58 18.47 -13.42
N GLN A 381 -10.29 18.02 -14.64
CA GLN A 381 -10.74 16.71 -15.14
C GLN A 381 -10.09 15.55 -14.38
N SER A 382 -8.79 15.62 -14.09
CA SER A 382 -8.08 14.60 -13.29
C SER A 382 -8.57 14.58 -11.83
N LEU A 383 -8.82 15.75 -11.25
CA LEU A 383 -9.41 15.85 -9.91
C LEU A 383 -10.83 15.28 -9.90
N GLN A 384 -11.63 15.52 -10.94
CA GLN A 384 -12.98 14.97 -11.05
C GLN A 384 -12.95 13.44 -11.17
N GLN A 385 -12.03 12.89 -11.97
CA GLN A 385 -11.81 11.44 -12.05
C GLN A 385 -11.40 10.86 -10.70
N SER A 386 -10.54 11.56 -9.97
CA SER A 386 -10.11 11.17 -8.62
C SER A 386 -11.27 11.18 -7.63
N ALA A 387 -12.12 12.22 -7.66
CA ALA A 387 -13.33 12.31 -6.84
C ALA A 387 -14.31 11.17 -7.15
N ASN A 388 -14.57 10.89 -8.43
CA ASN A 388 -15.47 9.82 -8.86
C ASN A 388 -14.95 8.44 -8.44
N ALA A 389 -13.65 8.20 -8.58
CA ALA A 389 -13.01 6.94 -8.14
C ALA A 389 -13.11 6.74 -6.62
N LEU A 390 -13.09 7.82 -5.85
CA LEU A 390 -13.26 7.80 -4.41
C LEU A 390 -14.73 7.57 -4.00
N ALA A 391 -15.69 8.18 -4.71
CA ALA A 391 -17.12 8.03 -4.44
C ALA A 391 -17.66 6.64 -4.81
N ALA A 392 -17.25 6.08 -5.95
CA ALA A 392 -17.65 4.72 -6.37
C ALA A 392 -17.19 3.65 -5.36
N ALA A 393 -16.14 3.94 -4.62
CA ALA A 393 -15.61 3.13 -3.54
C ALA A 393 -16.49 3.17 -2.29
N THR A 394 -17.09 4.32 -1.97
CA THR A 394 -17.99 4.49 -0.82
C THR A 394 -19.31 3.73 -1.00
N ASP A 395 -19.89 3.75 -2.21
CA ASP A 395 -21.15 3.06 -2.50
C ASP A 395 -20.99 1.54 -2.67
N GLY A 396 -19.83 1.08 -3.13
CA GLY A 396 -19.50 -0.35 -3.20
C GLY A 396 -19.50 -1.06 -1.84
N THR A 397 -19.38 -0.31 -0.74
CA THR A 397 -19.32 -0.85 0.63
C THR A 397 -20.70 -1.13 1.24
N LYS A 398 -21.80 -0.62 0.64
CA LYS A 398 -23.17 -0.96 1.07
C LYS A 398 -23.74 -2.24 0.43
N SER A 399 -23.02 -2.87 -0.50
CA SER A 399 -23.45 -4.09 -1.19
C SER A 399 -22.50 -5.28 -1.00
N LEU A 400 -22.00 -5.50 0.22
CA LEU A 400 -21.42 -6.80 0.64
C LEU A 400 -22.38 -7.61 1.52
N GLY A 401 -23.68 -7.55 1.20
CA GLY A 401 -24.66 -8.56 1.58
C GLY A 401 -24.90 -9.52 0.43
N GLN A 402 -24.22 -10.67 0.46
CA GLN A 402 -24.65 -11.96 -0.08
C GLN A 402 -25.22 -11.99 -1.53
N GLY A 403 -24.40 -12.40 -2.49
CA GLY A 403 -24.88 -12.77 -3.82
C GLY A 403 -23.77 -12.87 -4.87
N GLN A 404 -23.07 -14.00 -4.91
CA GLN A 404 -22.22 -14.38 -6.04
C GLN A 404 -23.09 -14.60 -7.27
N GLY A 405 -23.22 -13.56 -8.10
CA GLY A 405 -23.93 -13.61 -9.37
C GLY A 405 -23.10 -12.93 -10.44
N GLN A 406 -22.41 -13.74 -11.24
CA GLN A 406 -21.77 -13.33 -12.49
C GLN A 406 -22.76 -12.53 -13.34
N ARG A 407 -22.51 -11.23 -13.56
CA ARG A 407 -23.00 -10.51 -14.74
C ARG A 407 -21.89 -9.68 -15.34
N GLN A 408 -21.24 -10.29 -16.32
CA GLN A 408 -20.55 -9.61 -17.39
C GLN A 408 -21.60 -8.88 -18.23
N GLY A 409 -21.74 -7.57 -18.01
CA GLY A 409 -22.59 -6.68 -18.78
C GLY A 409 -21.71 -5.62 -19.43
N GLN A 410 -21.28 -5.89 -20.65
CA GLN A 410 -20.61 -4.95 -21.53
C GLN A 410 -21.64 -3.90 -21.98
N GLY A 411 -21.70 -2.78 -21.27
CA GLY A 411 -22.55 -1.63 -21.58
C GLY A 411 -21.71 -0.50 -22.15
N GLN A 412 -21.40 -0.58 -23.44
CA GLN A 412 -20.81 0.52 -24.19
C GLN A 412 -21.95 1.46 -24.57
N GLN A 413 -22.07 2.59 -23.88
CA GLN A 413 -23.07 3.61 -24.21
C GLN A 413 -22.38 4.92 -24.55
N GLN A 414 -22.16 5.06 -25.86
CA GLN A 414 -21.81 6.31 -26.54
C GLN A 414 -23.13 7.07 -26.77
N GLY A 415 -23.34 8.14 -26.01
CA GLY A 415 -24.50 9.02 -26.16
C GLY A 415 -24.18 10.21 -27.05
N GLN A 416 -24.46 10.09 -28.35
CA GLN A 416 -24.60 11.22 -29.27
C GLN A 416 -25.76 10.90 -30.22
N GLY A 417 -26.82 11.71 -30.20
CA GLY A 417 -27.99 11.51 -31.06
C GLY A 417 -29.22 12.31 -30.63
N GLN A 418 -29.32 13.55 -31.13
CA GLN A 418 -30.56 14.29 -31.30
C GLN A 418 -31.51 13.53 -32.24
N GLY A 419 -32.81 13.49 -31.92
CA GLY A 419 -33.83 12.94 -32.82
C GLY A 419 -35.21 12.86 -32.19
N GLN A 420 -36.02 13.91 -32.38
CA GLN A 420 -37.47 13.88 -32.21
C GLN A 420 -38.09 12.92 -33.22
N GLN A 421 -38.78 11.88 -32.77
CA GLN A 421 -39.91 11.33 -33.52
C GLN A 421 -40.84 10.49 -32.63
N GLN A 422 -42.10 10.92 -32.65
CA GLN A 422 -43.26 10.30 -32.06
C GLN A 422 -43.72 9.15 -32.98
N GLY A 423 -43.82 7.94 -32.45
CA GLY A 423 -44.30 6.78 -33.18
C GLY A 423 -45.03 5.80 -32.25
N GLN A 424 -46.36 5.78 -32.32
CA GLN A 424 -47.19 4.72 -31.75
C GLN A 424 -46.92 3.41 -32.48
N GLY A 425 -46.52 2.38 -31.73
CA GLY A 425 -46.35 1.02 -32.22
C GLY A 425 -46.94 0.04 -31.23
N GLN A 426 -48.14 -0.45 -31.55
CA GLN A 426 -48.89 -1.47 -30.84
C GLN A 426 -48.20 -2.83 -31.09
N GLY A 427 -47.61 -3.41 -30.05
CA GLY A 427 -46.89 -4.70 -30.12
C GLY A 427 -47.45 -5.68 -29.10
N GLN A 428 -48.34 -6.54 -29.57
CA GLN A 428 -48.97 -7.63 -28.83
C GLN A 428 -47.93 -8.74 -28.57
N GLY A 429 -47.62 -9.00 -27.30
CA GLY A 429 -46.70 -10.06 -26.88
C GLY A 429 -47.33 -10.89 -25.76
N GLN A 430 -47.92 -12.02 -26.14
CA GLN A 430 -48.35 -13.11 -25.25
C GLN A 430 -47.14 -13.67 -24.49
N GLY A 431 -47.26 -13.77 -23.16
CA GLY A 431 -46.25 -14.35 -22.28
C GLY A 431 -46.86 -14.79 -20.95
N GLN A 432 -47.51 -15.96 -20.99
CA GLN A 432 -47.85 -16.88 -19.90
C GLN A 432 -47.59 -16.44 -18.45
N GLN A 433 -48.68 -16.15 -17.73
CA GLN A 433 -48.75 -16.18 -16.28
C GLN A 433 -48.83 -17.64 -15.81
N GLN A 434 -47.86 -18.08 -15.01
CA GLN A 434 -48.02 -19.19 -14.09
C GLN A 434 -48.13 -18.61 -12.68
N GLY A 435 -49.30 -18.79 -12.08
CA GLY A 435 -49.61 -18.25 -10.76
C GLY A 435 -48.91 -18.99 -9.65
N GLN A 436 -48.55 -18.25 -8.59
CA GLN A 436 -48.56 -18.80 -7.25
C GLN A 436 -49.14 -17.78 -6.28
N LYS A 437 -50.30 -18.15 -5.74
CA LYS A 437 -51.02 -17.49 -4.66
C LYS A 437 -50.10 -17.39 -3.44
N SER A 438 -50.06 -16.23 -2.79
CA SER A 438 -50.02 -16.18 -1.33
C SER A 438 -50.93 -15.07 -0.83
N ASN A 439 -51.60 -15.43 0.25
CA ASN A 439 -52.85 -14.92 0.77
C ASN A 439 -52.68 -13.53 1.39
N GLY A 440 -53.71 -12.70 1.21
CA GLY A 440 -53.94 -11.56 2.10
C GLY A 440 -54.35 -12.03 3.49
N GLY A 441 -53.89 -11.30 4.50
CA GLY A 441 -54.36 -11.40 5.87
C GLY A 441 -54.57 -9.99 6.41
N GLN A 442 -55.75 -9.44 6.15
CA GLN A 442 -56.28 -8.29 6.88
C GLN A 442 -57.41 -8.82 7.76
N GLY A 443 -57.20 -8.77 9.07
CA GLY A 443 -58.14 -9.18 10.10
C GLY A 443 -58.07 -8.19 11.25
N ASN A 444 -59.19 -7.51 11.47
CA ASN A 444 -59.48 -6.45 12.44
C ASN A 444 -59.68 -7.01 13.87
N GLY A 445 -59.45 -6.20 14.90
CA GLY A 445 -60.07 -6.35 16.22
C GLY A 445 -59.11 -6.24 17.42
N GLY A 446 -59.26 -5.17 18.20
CA GLY A 446 -58.60 -4.97 19.50
C GLY A 446 -58.08 -3.56 19.71
#